data_AF-B6FWV6-F1
#
_entry.id   AF-B6FWV6-F1
#
_cell.length_a   1.000
_cell.length_b   1.000
_cell.length_c   1.000
_cell.angle_alpha   90.00
_cell.angle_beta   90.00
_cell.angle_gamma   90.00
#
_symmetry.space_group_name_H-M   'P 1'
#
loop_
_entity.id
_entity.type
_entity.pdbx_description
1 polymer ?
#
loop_
_entity_poly.entity_id
_entity_poly.type
_entity_poly.pdbx_seq_one_letter_code
_entity_poly.pdbx_strand_id
1 'polypeptide(L)'
;MYIYQLEQDRDWSELEALLKCWEEFSEFSKASIDDSDEEILEEGFDVIQTILSYFETRGFTAKEIAAGFEKHNAKLENRGWDRRAVWEVKEVE
;
A
#
# COMPACT_ATOMS: atom_id res chain seq x y z
N MET A 1 8.10 -9.66 -8.47
CA MET A 1 7.65 -8.35 -7.97
C MET A 1 8.33 -8.14 -6.64
N TYR A 2 9.43 -7.39 -6.63
CA TYR A 2 10.01 -6.85 -5.41
C TYR A 2 9.91 -5.35 -5.56
N ILE A 3 9.05 -4.71 -4.77
CA ILE A 3 9.09 -3.24 -4.60
C ILE A 3 9.46 -2.92 -3.15
N TYR A 4 9.08 -3.78 -2.20
CA TYR A 4 9.78 -3.94 -0.93
C TYR A 4 9.73 -5.43 -0.60
N GLN A 5 10.87 -6.06 -0.29
CA GLN A 5 10.82 -7.29 0.49
C GLN A 5 10.40 -6.84 1.88
N LEU A 6 9.18 -7.19 2.29
CA LEU A 6 8.76 -6.99 3.67
C LEU A 6 9.64 -7.90 4.52
N GLU A 7 10.64 -7.32 5.18
CA GLU A 7 11.34 -7.99 6.26
C GLU A 7 10.58 -7.65 7.53
N GLN A 8 9.73 -8.58 7.98
CA GLN A 8 9.04 -8.44 9.24
C GLN A 8 9.86 -9.09 10.33
N ASP A 9 10.24 -8.31 11.34
CA ASP A 9 10.87 -8.85 12.56
C ASP A 9 9.86 -9.62 13.43
N ARG A 10 8.56 -9.46 13.17
CA ARG A 10 7.47 -10.03 13.96
C ARG A 10 6.28 -10.40 13.09
N ASP A 11 5.79 -11.63 13.27
CA ASP A 11 4.53 -12.08 12.69
C ASP A 11 3.35 -11.33 13.31
N TRP A 12 2.68 -10.50 12.52
CA TRP A 12 1.43 -9.85 12.92
C TRP A 12 0.23 -10.78 12.73
N SER A 13 -0.72 -10.72 13.65
CA SER A 13 -2.06 -11.23 13.41
C SER A 13 -2.82 -10.33 12.42
N GLU A 14 -3.86 -10.87 11.77
CA GLU A 14 -4.73 -10.09 10.87
C GLU A 14 -5.34 -8.85 11.58
N LEU A 15 -5.68 -8.98 12.87
CA LEU A 15 -6.23 -7.88 13.66
C LEU A 15 -5.18 -6.79 13.93
N GLU A 16 -3.95 -7.18 14.28
CA GLU A 16 -2.85 -6.23 14.47
C GLU A 16 -2.53 -5.48 13.18
N ALA A 17 -2.44 -6.19 12.05
CA ALA A 17 -2.21 -5.58 10.75
C ALA A 17 -3.32 -4.60 10.34
N LEU A 18 -4.58 -4.97 10.60
CA LEU A 18 -5.71 -4.09 10.34
C LEU A 18 -5.65 -2.83 11.22
N LEU A 19 -5.42 -2.98 12.53
CA LEU A 19 -5.30 -1.83 13.45
C LEU A 19 -4.18 -0.89 13.02
N LYS A 20 -3.05 -1.45 12.57
CA LYS A 20 -1.96 -0.65 12.02
C LYS A 20 -2.34 0.12 10.77
N CYS A 21 -3.09 -0.46 9.84
CA CYS A 21 -3.62 0.30 8.70
C CYS A 21 -4.43 1.55 9.11
N TRP A 22 -5.16 1.49 10.24
CA TRP A 22 -5.92 2.63 10.76
C TRP A 22 -5.04 3.68 11.41
N GLU A 23 -3.98 3.26 12.10
CA GLU A 23 -3.01 4.14 12.76
C GLU A 23 -2.27 4.99 11.72
N GLU A 24 -1.59 4.35 10.76
CA GLU A 24 -0.79 5.05 9.74
C GLU A 24 -1.68 5.94 8.84
N PHE A 25 -2.92 5.52 8.56
CA PHE A 25 -3.85 6.37 7.81
C PHE A 25 -4.26 7.63 8.59
N SER A 26 -4.36 7.54 9.92
CA SER A 26 -4.63 8.69 10.78
C SER A 26 -3.43 9.64 10.82
N GLU A 27 -2.20 9.11 10.86
CA GLU A 27 -0.97 9.89 10.84
C GLU A 27 -0.76 10.58 9.49
N PHE A 28 -0.94 9.86 8.39
CA PHE A 28 -0.93 10.44 7.03
C PHE A 28 -1.98 11.56 6.87
N SER A 29 -3.19 11.35 7.39
CA SER A 29 -4.25 12.37 7.34
C SER A 29 -3.86 13.61 8.13
N LYS A 30 -3.20 13.46 9.27
CA LYS A 30 -2.72 14.56 10.09
C LYS A 30 -1.57 15.31 9.41
N ALA A 31 -0.57 14.60 8.89
CA ALA A 31 0.54 15.19 8.13
C ALA A 31 0.03 16.00 6.92
N SER A 32 -1.01 15.50 6.24
CA SER A 32 -1.68 16.19 5.12
C SER A 32 -2.42 17.47 5.55
N ILE A 33 -2.94 17.52 6.78
CA ILE A 33 -3.60 18.71 7.34
C ILE A 33 -2.56 19.74 7.78
N ASP A 34 -1.44 19.26 8.34
CA ASP A 34 -0.35 20.09 8.86
C ASP A 34 0.61 20.59 7.75
N ASP A 35 0.40 20.17 6.49
CA ASP A 35 1.15 20.57 5.27
C ASP A 35 2.67 20.36 5.38
N SER A 36 3.06 19.27 6.04
CA SER A 36 4.46 18.88 6.24
C SER A 36 4.87 17.87 5.16
N ASP A 37 5.50 18.33 4.07
CA ASP A 37 5.92 17.47 2.94
C ASP A 37 6.78 16.27 3.37
N GLU A 38 7.64 16.44 4.38
CA GLU A 38 8.49 15.36 4.92
C GLU A 38 7.64 14.29 5.61
N GLU A 39 6.73 14.69 6.49
CA GLU A 39 5.83 13.76 7.19
C GLU A 39 4.82 13.13 6.22
N ILE A 40 4.30 13.87 5.23
CA ILE A 40 3.37 13.34 4.24
C ILE A 40 3.99 12.16 3.47
N LEU A 41 5.29 12.26 3.15
CA LEU A 41 5.99 11.19 2.44
C LEU A 41 6.23 9.98 3.34
N GLU A 42 6.71 10.18 4.56
CA GLU A 42 6.94 9.11 5.57
C GLU A 42 5.65 8.32 5.80
N GLU A 43 4.61 9.02 6.25
CA GLU A 43 3.31 8.42 6.59
C GLU A 43 2.61 7.81 5.36
N GLY A 44 2.84 8.38 4.18
CA GLY A 44 2.35 7.83 2.92
C GLY A 44 2.96 6.46 2.61
N PHE A 45 4.26 6.27 2.90
CA PHE A 45 4.91 4.97 2.76
C PHE A 45 4.46 4.00 3.85
N ASP A 46 4.21 4.44 5.07
CA ASP A 46 3.71 3.59 6.15
C ASP A 46 2.30 3.05 5.87
N VAL A 47 1.43 3.85 5.26
CA VAL A 47 0.13 3.37 4.73
C VAL A 47 0.33 2.28 3.67
N ILE A 48 1.26 2.46 2.73
CA ILE A 48 1.53 1.46 1.69
C ILE A 48 2.04 0.16 2.33
N GLN A 49 2.99 0.28 3.24
CA GLN A 49 3.62 -0.83 3.96
C GLN A 49 2.57 -1.64 4.74
N THR A 50 1.71 -0.99 5.52
CA THR A 50 0.70 -1.68 6.35
C THR A 50 -0.35 -2.41 5.52
N ILE A 51 -0.73 -1.88 4.35
CA ILE A 51 -1.62 -2.57 3.41
C ILE A 51 -0.95 -3.84 2.85
N LEU A 52 0.33 -3.78 2.50
CA LEU A 52 1.07 -4.95 2.02
C LEU A 52 1.22 -6.00 3.13
N SER A 53 1.53 -5.58 4.36
CA SER A 53 1.57 -6.47 5.53
C SER A 53 0.21 -7.12 5.79
N TYR A 54 -0.90 -6.38 5.65
CA TYR A 54 -2.24 -6.96 5.76
C TYR A 54 -2.47 -8.04 4.70
N PHE A 55 -2.08 -7.82 3.45
CA PHE A 55 -2.18 -8.85 2.41
C PHE A 55 -1.37 -10.10 2.72
N GLU A 56 -0.18 -9.94 3.30
CA GLU A 56 0.65 -11.05 3.75
C GLU A 56 -0.01 -11.84 4.88
N THR A 57 -0.56 -11.17 5.91
CA THR A 57 -1.30 -11.86 7.00
C THR A 57 -2.53 -12.64 6.48
N ARG A 58 -3.10 -12.21 5.35
CA ARG A 58 -4.20 -12.88 4.65
C ARG A 58 -3.75 -14.03 3.74
N GLY A 59 -2.44 -14.20 3.56
CA GLY A 59 -1.84 -15.22 2.72
C GLY A 59 -1.96 -14.94 1.22
N PHE A 60 -2.15 -13.68 0.80
CA PHE A 60 -2.23 -13.35 -0.62
C PHE A 60 -0.86 -13.49 -1.29
N THR A 61 -0.86 -14.17 -2.43
CA THR A 61 0.33 -14.30 -3.26
C THR A 61 0.59 -13.03 -4.07
N ALA A 62 1.84 -12.83 -4.50
CA ALA A 62 2.18 -11.73 -5.41
C ALA A 62 1.32 -11.73 -6.70
N LYS A 63 0.92 -12.91 -7.18
CA LYS A 63 0.04 -13.05 -8.35
C LYS A 63 -1.38 -12.53 -8.07
N GLU A 64 -1.94 -12.82 -6.90
CA GLU A 64 -3.27 -12.34 -6.51
C GLU A 64 -3.28 -10.84 -6.26
N ILE A 65 -2.21 -10.30 -5.66
CA ILE A 65 -2.03 -8.86 -5.47
C ILE A 65 -1.97 -8.16 -6.85
N ALA A 66 -1.20 -8.69 -7.79
CA ALA A 66 -1.14 -8.15 -9.16
C ALA A 66 -2.50 -8.20 -9.88
N ALA A 67 -3.25 -9.30 -9.76
CA ALA A 67 -4.61 -9.39 -10.33
C ALA A 67 -5.59 -8.40 -9.66
N GLY A 68 -5.45 -8.16 -8.35
CA GLY A 68 -6.18 -7.14 -7.62
C GLY A 68 -5.90 -5.74 -8.14
N PHE A 69 -4.65 -5.46 -8.49
CA PHE A 69 -4.23 -4.19 -9.10
C PHE A 69 -4.84 -3.95 -10.48
N GLU A 70 -4.88 -4.95 -11.36
CA GLU A 70 -5.55 -4.86 -12.66
C GLU A 70 -7.06 -4.56 -12.49
N LYS A 71 -7.71 -5.25 -11.55
CA LYS A 71 -9.11 -5.01 -11.20
C LYS A 71 -9.35 -3.60 -10.65
N HIS A 72 -8.41 -3.07 -9.88
CA HIS A 72 -8.44 -1.70 -9.38
C HIS A 72 -8.41 -0.69 -10.53
N ASN A 73 -7.50 -0.85 -11.50
CA ASN A 73 -7.42 0.05 -12.66
C ASN A 73 -8.70 0.03 -13.50
N ALA A 74 -9.25 -1.16 -13.79
CA ALA A 74 -10.53 -1.26 -14.50
C ALA A 74 -11.68 -0.57 -13.74
N LYS A 75 -11.67 -0.62 -12.41
CA LYS A 75 -12.64 0.09 -11.57
C LYS A 75 -12.47 1.61 -11.62
N LEU A 76 -11.24 2.13 -11.67
CA LEU A 76 -10.96 3.56 -11.80
C LEU A 76 -11.45 4.09 -13.16
N GLU A 77 -11.14 3.39 -14.25
CA GLU A 77 -11.60 3.73 -15.59
C GLU A 77 -13.14 3.80 -15.66
N ASN A 78 -13.83 2.79 -15.12
CA ASN A 78 -15.29 2.77 -15.05
C ASN A 78 -15.89 3.90 -14.21
N ARG A 79 -15.10 4.52 -13.31
CA ARG A 79 -15.52 5.66 -12.47
C ARG A 79 -15.14 7.01 -13.09
N GLY A 80 -14.58 7.02 -14.30
CA GLY A 80 -14.15 8.24 -14.98
C GLY A 80 -12.92 8.89 -14.33
N TRP A 81 -12.12 8.13 -13.58
CA TRP A 81 -10.87 8.64 -13.04
C TRP A 81 -9.83 8.75 -14.17
N ASP A 82 -9.33 9.96 -14.42
CA ASP A 82 -8.22 10.21 -15.37
C ASP A 82 -6.85 9.96 -14.72
N ARG A 83 -6.76 8.90 -13.93
CA ARG A 83 -5.54 8.45 -13.27
C ARG A 83 -5.59 6.94 -13.17
N ARG A 84 -4.57 6.28 -13.70
CA ARG A 84 -4.36 4.83 -13.55
C ARG A 84 -3.00 4.61 -12.92
N ALA A 85 -2.91 3.60 -12.07
CA ALA A 85 -1.62 3.17 -11.58
C ALA A 85 -0.98 2.29 -12.66
N VAL A 86 0.28 2.56 -13.01
CA VAL A 86 1.04 1.77 -13.99
C VAL A 86 2.22 1.15 -13.26
N TRP A 87 2.40 -0.16 -13.38
CA TRP A 87 3.56 -0.87 -12.86
C TRP A 87 4.49 -1.19 -14.01
N GLU A 88 5.53 -0.37 -14.20
CA GLU A 88 6.67 -0.74 -15.03
C GLU A 88 7.73 -1.37 -14.13
N VAL A 89 7.97 -2.67 -14.28
CA VAL A 89 9.21 -3.28 -13.75
C VAL A 89 10.30 -2.87 -14.72
N LYS A 90 11.03 -1.80 -14.40
CA LYS A 90 12.30 -1.51 -15.07
C LYS A 90 13.34 -2.43 -14.45
N GLU A 91 13.88 -3.36 -15.22
CA GLU A 91 15.13 -4.02 -14.84
C GLU A 91 16.17 -2.90 -14.71
N VAL A 92 16.63 -2.67 -13.47
CA VAL A 92 17.76 -1.78 -13.22
C VAL A 92 18.99 -2.60 -13.62
N GLU A 93 19.65 -2.21 -14.71
CA GLU A 93 20.97 -2.75 -15.10
C GLU A 93 22.04 -2.47 -14.04
#